data_AF-A0A540K6Z9-F1
#
_entry.id   AF-A0A540K6Z9-F1
#
_cell.length_a   1.000
_cell.length_b   1.000
_cell.length_c   1.000
_cell.angle_alpha   90.00
_cell.angle_beta   90.00
_cell.angle_gamma   90.00
#
_symmetry.space_group_name_H-M   'P 1'
#
loop_
_entity.id
_entity.type
_entity.pdbx_description
1 polymer ?
#
loop_
_entity_poly.entity_id
_entity_poly.type
_entity_poly.pdbx_seq_one_letter_code
_entity_poly.pdbx_strand_id
1 'polypeptide(L)'
;MALHYGAMLRECIRHQSVARYVLESQHMKKFFDYIQLPNFDIAADAAATFKELLTRHKSTVADFLSKNYDWFFAEYNSKLLESSNYITRRQAVKLLGDILLDRSNSAVMTRYVSSRDNLRILMNLLRESSKSIQIEAFHVFKLFAANQNKPADIVSILVANRSKLLRLFADFKIDKEDEQFEADKAQVVREIAAMEPKDS
;
A
#
# COMPACT_ATOMS: atom_id res chain seq x y z
N MET A 1 23.48 17.53 9.19
CA MET A 1 22.84 18.40 8.17
C MET A 1 21.61 17.79 7.52
N ALA A 2 21.63 16.54 7.05
CA ALA A 2 20.46 15.92 6.38
C ALA A 2 19.14 16.04 7.18
N LEU A 3 19.16 15.74 8.49
CA LEU A 3 17.97 15.84 9.35
C LEU A 3 17.42 17.28 9.47
N HIS A 4 18.28 18.29 9.44
CA HIS A 4 17.84 19.70 9.45
C HIS A 4 17.14 20.05 8.15
N TYR A 5 17.68 19.60 7.00
CA TYR A 5 17.04 19.81 5.71
C TYR A 5 15.72 19.05 5.57
N GLY A 6 15.63 17.84 6.12
CA GLY A 6 14.38 17.09 6.18
C GLY A 6 13.31 17.82 6.99
N ALA A 7 13.65 18.32 8.17
CA ALA A 7 12.73 19.13 8.97
C ALA A 7 12.29 20.41 8.26
N MET A 8 13.22 21.16 7.66
CA MET A 8 12.89 22.36 6.87
C MET A 8 11.99 22.03 5.68
N LEU A 9 12.31 20.97 4.94
CA LEU A 9 11.51 20.53 3.80
C LEU A 9 10.08 20.16 4.24
N ARG A 10 9.93 19.44 5.36
CA ARG A 10 8.62 19.11 5.92
C ARG A 10 7.80 20.36 6.29
N GLU A 11 8.44 21.41 6.82
CA GLU A 11 7.76 22.69 7.02
C GLU A 11 7.34 23.33 5.69
N CYS A 12 8.20 23.31 4.66
CA CYS A 12 7.88 23.90 3.36
C CYS A 12 6.74 23.17 2.64
N ILE A 13 6.71 21.83 2.65
CA ILE A 13 5.67 21.03 1.97
C ILE A 13 4.31 21.11 2.68
N ARG A 14 4.20 21.78 3.84
CA ARG A 14 2.90 22.20 4.38
C ARG A 14 2.16 23.14 3.43
N HIS A 15 2.89 23.86 2.58
CA HIS A 15 2.32 24.67 1.51
C HIS A 15 2.11 23.82 0.25
N GLN A 16 0.87 23.78 -0.25
CA GLN A 16 0.48 22.94 -1.39
C GLN A 16 1.31 23.23 -2.66
N SER A 17 1.65 24.48 -2.93
CA SER A 17 2.48 24.88 -4.08
C SER A 17 3.87 24.24 -4.04
N VAL A 18 4.51 24.21 -2.87
CA VAL A 18 5.82 23.59 -2.69
C VAL A 18 5.71 22.07 -2.78
N ALA A 19 4.71 21.48 -2.13
CA ALA A 19 4.49 20.03 -2.21
C ALA A 19 4.28 19.58 -3.66
N ARG A 20 3.46 20.32 -4.44
CA ARG A 20 3.27 20.06 -5.87
C ARG A 20 4.59 20.13 -6.63
N TYR A 21 5.38 21.18 -6.41
CA TYR A 21 6.69 21.33 -7.07
C TYR A 21 7.62 20.14 -6.79
N VAL A 22 7.66 19.65 -5.54
CA VAL A 22 8.47 18.49 -5.17
C VAL A 22 7.95 17.21 -5.83
N LEU A 23 6.64 16.95 -5.76
CA LEU A 23 5.99 15.77 -6.36
C LEU A 23 6.24 15.69 -7.87
N GLU A 24 6.10 16.81 -8.57
CA GLU A 24 6.26 16.89 -10.03
C GLU A 24 7.73 16.93 -10.47
N SER A 25 8.68 17.04 -9.53
CA SER A 25 10.10 17.06 -9.84
C SER A 25 10.67 15.66 -10.10
N GLN A 26 11.72 15.59 -10.91
CA GLN A 26 12.53 14.37 -11.08
C GLN A 26 13.16 13.87 -9.77
N HIS A 27 13.26 14.73 -8.74
CA HIS A 27 13.82 14.36 -7.45
C HIS A 27 12.89 13.48 -6.62
N MET A 28 11.60 13.39 -6.96
CA MET A 28 10.66 12.51 -6.30
C MET A 28 11.12 11.04 -6.31
N LYS A 29 11.76 10.59 -7.41
CA LYS A 29 12.32 9.24 -7.53
C LYS A 29 13.43 8.94 -6.53
N LYS A 30 14.18 9.95 -6.10
CA LYS A 30 15.30 9.76 -5.17
C LYS A 30 14.84 9.31 -3.79
N PHE A 31 13.58 9.56 -3.41
CA PHE A 31 13.04 9.07 -2.13
C PHE A 31 13.07 7.55 -2.03
N PHE A 32 12.87 6.81 -3.13
CA PHE A 32 12.94 5.34 -3.10
C PHE A 32 14.33 4.82 -2.72
N ASP A 33 15.38 5.59 -3.02
CA ASP A 33 16.75 5.26 -2.64
C ASP A 33 17.07 5.80 -1.23
N TYR A 34 16.61 7.01 -0.91
CA TYR A 34 16.83 7.64 0.41
C TYR A 34 16.23 6.86 1.57
N ILE A 35 15.02 6.31 1.38
CA ILE A 35 14.30 5.49 2.38
C ILE A 35 15.04 4.17 2.68
N GLN A 36 15.97 3.77 1.81
CA GLN A 36 16.70 2.51 1.94
C GLN A 36 18.18 2.73 2.27
N LEU A 37 18.57 3.95 2.63
CA LEU A 37 19.94 4.23 3.06
C LEU A 37 20.30 3.41 4.32
N PRO A 38 21.56 2.95 4.45
CA PRO A 38 22.00 2.19 5.63
C PRO A 38 21.89 2.97 6.94
N ASN A 39 21.95 4.31 6.87
CA ASN A 39 21.79 5.15 8.04
C ASN A 39 20.30 5.27 8.39
N PHE A 40 19.91 4.64 9.50
CA PHE A 40 18.53 4.56 9.95
C PHE A 40 17.87 5.94 10.16
N ASP A 41 18.56 6.88 10.81
CA ASP A 41 17.98 8.20 11.11
C ASP A 41 17.66 8.97 9.82
N ILE A 42 18.56 8.93 8.84
CA ILE A 42 18.36 9.58 7.54
C ILE A 42 17.25 8.88 6.75
N ALA A 43 17.24 7.54 6.73
CA ALA A 43 16.22 6.76 6.02
C ALA A 43 14.82 6.98 6.63
N ALA A 44 14.71 7.00 7.95
CA ALA A 44 13.46 7.25 8.66
C ALA A 44 12.95 8.68 8.44
N ASP A 45 13.85 9.67 8.43
CA ASP A 45 13.52 11.07 8.14
C ASP A 45 13.05 11.27 6.67
N ALA A 46 13.70 10.59 5.72
CA ALA A 46 13.28 10.56 4.33
C ALA A 46 11.90 9.88 4.17
N ALA A 47 11.66 8.77 4.88
CA ALA A 47 10.37 8.07 4.87
C ALA A 47 9.24 8.92 5.45
N ALA A 48 9.50 9.68 6.53
CA ALA A 48 8.54 10.61 7.10
C ALA A 48 8.17 11.71 6.10
N THR A 49 9.16 12.28 5.42
CA THR A 49 8.94 13.31 4.39
C THR A 49 8.18 12.76 3.17
N PHE A 50 8.54 11.57 2.71
CA PHE A 50 7.85 10.88 1.61
C PHE A 50 6.39 10.58 1.96
N LYS A 51 6.12 10.10 3.18
CA LYS A 51 4.77 9.90 3.69
C LYS A 51 3.97 11.21 3.70
N GLU A 52 4.55 12.29 4.20
CA GLU A 52 3.87 13.58 4.28
C GLU A 52 3.51 14.14 2.89
N LEU A 53 4.45 14.05 1.93
CA LEU A 53 4.21 14.40 0.53
C LEU A 53 3.02 13.64 -0.07
N LEU A 54 2.93 12.34 0.22
CA LEU A 54 1.92 11.44 -0.35
C LEU A 54 0.60 11.39 0.43
N THR A 55 0.47 12.13 1.54
CA THR A 55 -0.75 12.04 2.37
C THR A 55 -1.33 13.37 2.80
N ARG A 56 -0.59 14.48 2.72
CA ARG A 56 -1.07 15.79 3.19
C ARG A 56 -2.08 16.44 2.24
N HIS A 57 -1.68 16.73 1.00
CA HIS A 57 -2.48 17.51 0.05
C HIS A 57 -3.29 16.61 -0.88
N LYS A 58 -4.41 16.09 -0.39
CA LYS A 58 -5.16 14.97 -0.99
C LYS A 58 -5.43 15.10 -2.49
N SER A 59 -5.94 16.24 -2.94
CA SER A 59 -6.24 16.48 -4.37
C SER A 59 -4.97 16.55 -5.23
N THR A 60 -3.88 17.08 -4.68
CA THR A 60 -2.59 17.19 -5.40
C THR A 60 -1.93 15.82 -5.53
N VAL A 61 -1.98 15.02 -4.46
CA VAL A 61 -1.50 13.64 -4.46
C VAL A 61 -2.30 12.79 -5.44
N ALA A 62 -3.63 12.89 -5.42
CA ALA A 62 -4.50 12.12 -6.32
C ALA A 62 -4.20 12.42 -7.79
N ASP A 63 -4.05 13.70 -8.15
CA ASP A 63 -3.67 14.12 -9.50
C ASP A 63 -2.28 13.60 -9.88
N PHE A 64 -1.29 13.75 -8.99
CA PHE A 64 0.06 13.22 -9.18
C PHE A 64 0.05 11.71 -9.42
N LEU A 65 -0.56 10.92 -8.53
CA LEU A 65 -0.59 9.45 -8.61
C LEU A 65 -1.34 8.97 -9.85
N SER A 66 -2.42 9.66 -10.25
CA SER A 66 -3.17 9.30 -11.46
C SER A 66 -2.34 9.50 -12.72
N LYS A 67 -1.64 10.64 -12.84
CA LYS A 67 -0.77 10.96 -13.99
C LYS A 67 0.48 10.09 -14.05
N ASN A 68 1.00 9.68 -12.89
CA ASN A 68 2.30 9.03 -12.76
C ASN A 68 2.20 7.55 -12.36
N TYR A 69 1.02 6.96 -12.47
CA TYR A 69 0.67 5.67 -11.90
C TYR A 69 1.70 4.58 -12.23
N ASP A 70 2.02 4.41 -13.52
CA ASP A 70 2.78 3.25 -13.99
C ASP A 70 4.19 3.22 -13.42
N TRP A 71 4.94 4.32 -13.54
CA TRP A 71 6.30 4.36 -13.00
C TRP A 71 6.30 4.43 -11.47
N PHE A 72 5.35 5.15 -10.86
CA PHE A 72 5.33 5.33 -9.40
C PHE A 72 5.10 4.00 -8.71
N PHE A 73 4.07 3.25 -9.11
CA PHE A 73 3.78 1.96 -8.47
C PHE A 73 4.77 0.86 -8.89
N ALA A 74 5.37 0.92 -10.09
CA ALA A 74 6.47 0.02 -10.43
C ALA A 74 7.67 0.18 -9.47
N GLU A 75 8.09 1.43 -9.20
CA GLU A 75 9.16 1.73 -8.25
C GLU A 75 8.73 1.41 -6.81
N TYR A 76 7.51 1.79 -6.40
CA TYR A 76 6.98 1.55 -5.06
C TYR A 76 6.94 0.06 -4.72
N ASN A 77 6.45 -0.76 -5.65
CA ASN A 77 6.33 -2.20 -5.47
C ASN A 77 7.70 -2.85 -5.38
N SER A 78 8.53 -2.66 -6.40
CA SER A 78 9.83 -3.34 -6.51
C SER A 78 10.85 -2.87 -5.47
N LYS A 79 10.87 -1.58 -5.14
CA LYS A 79 11.86 -1.03 -4.21
C LYS A 79 11.40 -1.01 -2.76
N LEU A 80 10.10 -0.90 -2.48
CA LEU A 80 9.62 -0.75 -1.10
C LEU A 80 8.85 -1.97 -0.59
N LEU A 81 7.80 -2.42 -1.29
CA LEU A 81 7.00 -3.57 -0.85
C LEU A 81 7.76 -4.88 -0.92
N GLU A 82 8.64 -5.03 -1.92
CA GLU A 82 9.48 -6.21 -2.12
C GLU A 82 10.91 -6.01 -1.57
N SER A 83 11.18 -4.91 -0.86
CA SER A 83 12.49 -4.64 -0.25
C SER A 83 12.92 -5.78 0.68
N SER A 84 14.21 -6.10 0.76
CA SER A 84 14.72 -7.04 1.77
C SER A 84 14.68 -6.45 3.19
N ASN A 85 14.57 -5.13 3.33
CA ASN A 85 14.51 -4.44 4.62
C ASN A 85 13.10 -4.52 5.23
N TYR A 86 13.01 -5.18 6.40
CA TYR A 86 11.77 -5.34 7.16
C TYR A 86 11.07 -4.00 7.47
N ILE A 87 11.81 -2.99 7.92
CA ILE A 87 11.26 -1.69 8.32
C ILE A 87 10.67 -0.99 7.10
N THR A 88 11.40 -1.00 5.98
CA THR A 88 10.93 -0.46 4.70
C THR A 88 9.64 -1.13 4.25
N ARG A 89 9.59 -2.48 4.21
CA ARG A 89 8.36 -3.21 3.83
C ARG A 89 7.18 -2.84 4.72
N ARG A 90 7.39 -2.84 6.04
CA ARG A 90 6.35 -2.52 7.02
C ARG A 90 5.80 -1.11 6.86
N GLN A 91 6.66 -0.11 6.68
CA GLN A 91 6.24 1.27 6.49
C GLN A 91 5.55 1.47 5.13
N ALA A 92 6.03 0.79 4.09
CA ALA A 92 5.47 0.86 2.74
C ALA A 92 4.07 0.24 2.68
N VAL A 93 3.85 -0.96 3.22
CA VAL A 93 2.50 -1.56 3.19
C VAL A 93 1.47 -0.72 3.95
N LYS A 94 1.88 -0.11 5.08
CA LYS A 94 1.02 0.81 5.83
C LYS A 94 0.70 2.06 5.01
N LEU A 95 1.71 2.69 4.40
CA LEU A 95 1.52 3.88 3.57
C LEU A 95 0.68 3.58 2.32
N LEU A 96 0.82 2.39 1.73
CA LEU A 96 -0.04 1.95 0.63
C LEU A 96 -1.50 1.90 1.08
N GLY A 97 -1.78 1.35 2.26
CA GLY A 97 -3.11 1.41 2.88
C GLY A 97 -3.62 2.84 3.03
N ASP A 98 -2.82 3.73 3.62
CA ASP A 98 -3.15 5.16 3.80
C ASP A 98 -3.49 5.84 2.45
N ILE A 99 -2.77 5.50 1.38
CA ILE A 99 -2.98 6.05 0.03
C ILE A 99 -4.27 5.51 -0.59
N LEU A 100 -4.45 4.18 -0.62
CA LEU A 100 -5.55 3.55 -1.34
C LEU A 100 -6.90 3.71 -0.65
N LEU A 101 -6.92 3.88 0.68
CA LEU A 101 -8.14 4.12 1.46
C LEU A 101 -8.60 5.59 1.43
N ASP A 102 -7.78 6.51 0.94
CA ASP A 102 -8.20 7.91 0.78
C ASP A 102 -9.21 8.04 -0.37
N ARG A 103 -10.37 8.62 -0.07
CA ARG A 103 -11.47 8.82 -1.04
C ARG A 103 -11.03 9.58 -2.30
N SER A 104 -10.05 10.47 -2.17
CA SER A 104 -9.53 11.28 -3.29
C SER A 104 -8.76 10.43 -4.29
N ASN A 105 -8.24 9.27 -3.85
CA ASN A 105 -7.49 8.32 -4.64
C ASN A 105 -8.36 7.17 -5.18
N SER A 106 -9.70 7.29 -5.18
CA SER A 106 -10.61 6.21 -5.60
C SER A 106 -10.27 5.63 -6.98
N ALA A 107 -9.98 6.47 -7.98
CA ALA A 107 -9.57 6.01 -9.31
C ALA A 107 -8.24 5.24 -9.29
N VAL A 108 -7.26 5.73 -8.52
CA VAL A 108 -5.97 5.06 -8.32
C VAL A 108 -6.15 3.72 -7.62
N MET A 109 -6.99 3.69 -6.58
CA MET A 109 -7.33 2.47 -5.85
C MET A 109 -7.97 1.43 -6.76
N THR A 110 -8.99 1.81 -7.54
CA THR A 110 -9.65 0.90 -8.48
C THR A 110 -8.66 0.32 -9.49
N ARG A 111 -7.75 1.14 -10.02
CA ARG A 111 -6.68 0.65 -10.93
C ARG A 111 -5.71 -0.30 -10.21
N TYR A 112 -5.34 0.01 -8.97
CA TYR A 112 -4.41 -0.79 -8.19
C TYR A 112 -4.97 -2.17 -7.84
N VAL A 113 -6.23 -2.24 -7.40
CA VAL A 113 -6.89 -3.51 -7.00
C VAL A 113 -7.39 -4.34 -8.17
N SER A 114 -7.19 -3.85 -9.39
CA SER A 114 -7.48 -4.56 -10.64
C SER A 114 -6.23 -5.18 -11.27
N SER A 115 -5.06 -5.05 -10.63
CA SER A 115 -3.80 -5.61 -11.12
C SER A 115 -3.46 -6.93 -10.46
N ARG A 116 -3.27 -7.97 -11.28
CA ARG A 116 -2.82 -9.29 -10.84
C ARG A 116 -1.46 -9.25 -10.14
N ASP A 117 -0.52 -8.45 -10.63
CA ASP A 117 0.82 -8.38 -10.05
C ASP A 117 0.77 -7.73 -8.66
N ASN A 118 -0.06 -6.70 -8.49
CA ASN A 118 -0.31 -6.09 -7.18
C ASN A 118 -0.94 -7.11 -6.21
N LEU A 119 -1.94 -7.88 -6.66
CA LEU A 119 -2.54 -8.93 -5.83
C LEU A 119 -1.49 -9.94 -5.36
N ARG A 120 -0.61 -10.39 -6.25
CA ARG A 120 0.46 -11.34 -5.93
C ARG A 120 1.39 -10.81 -4.84
N ILE A 121 1.80 -9.55 -4.93
CA ILE A 121 2.63 -8.90 -3.91
C ILE A 121 1.92 -8.93 -2.55
N LEU A 122 0.65 -8.50 -2.50
CA LEU A 122 -0.12 -8.48 -1.26
C LEU A 122 -0.35 -9.88 -0.68
N MET A 123 -0.61 -10.89 -1.52
CA MET A 123 -0.73 -12.28 -1.08
C MET A 123 0.57 -12.84 -0.50
N ASN A 124 1.73 -12.40 -0.99
CA ASN A 124 3.02 -12.76 -0.39
C ASN A 124 3.22 -12.06 0.95
N LEU A 125 2.87 -10.77 1.07
CA LEU A 125 2.96 -10.02 2.32
C LEU A 125 2.02 -10.58 3.41
N LEU A 126 0.85 -11.11 3.04
CA LEU A 126 -0.04 -11.84 3.97
C LEU A 126 0.59 -13.11 4.55
N ARG A 127 1.63 -13.66 3.92
CA ARG A 127 2.34 -14.87 4.35
C ARG A 127 3.66 -14.58 5.07
N GLU A 128 4.02 -13.32 5.25
CA GLU A 128 5.22 -12.91 6.00
C GLU A 128 5.17 -13.39 7.45
N SER A 129 6.32 -13.59 8.08
CA SER A 129 6.39 -14.01 9.49
C SER A 129 5.95 -12.90 10.45
N SER A 130 6.10 -11.63 10.05
CA SER A 130 5.72 -10.49 10.88
C SER A 130 4.22 -10.27 10.89
N LYS A 131 3.61 -10.44 12.07
CA LYS A 131 2.20 -10.10 12.31
C LYS A 131 1.84 -8.67 11.94
N SER A 132 2.75 -7.72 12.19
CA SER A 132 2.49 -6.33 11.83
C SER A 132 2.42 -6.11 10.32
N ILE A 133 3.20 -6.83 9.52
CA ILE A 133 3.10 -6.74 8.05
C ILE A 133 1.83 -7.44 7.58
N GLN A 134 1.49 -8.60 8.14
CA GLN A 134 0.25 -9.31 7.80
C GLN A 134 -0.99 -8.43 8.00
N ILE A 135 -1.06 -7.68 9.11
CA ILE A 135 -2.21 -6.82 9.45
C ILE A 135 -2.35 -5.69 8.42
N GLU A 136 -1.26 -4.99 8.14
CA GLU A 136 -1.29 -3.88 7.17
C GLU A 136 -1.55 -4.40 5.74
N ALA A 137 -1.00 -5.57 5.39
CA ALA A 137 -1.28 -6.23 4.11
C ALA A 137 -2.75 -6.63 3.99
N PHE A 138 -3.39 -7.05 5.08
CA PHE A 138 -4.82 -7.34 5.12
C PHE A 138 -5.67 -6.10 4.82
N HIS A 139 -5.32 -4.94 5.39
CA HIS A 139 -6.05 -3.68 5.12
C HIS A 139 -6.01 -3.26 3.65
N VAL A 140 -4.97 -3.63 2.91
CA VAL A 140 -4.91 -3.44 1.45
C VAL A 140 -5.62 -4.57 0.71
N PHE A 141 -5.38 -5.82 1.11
CA PHE A 141 -5.96 -7.01 0.48
C PHE A 141 -7.49 -7.00 0.52
N LYS A 142 -8.11 -6.51 1.61
CA LYS A 142 -9.57 -6.41 1.70
C LYS A 142 -10.18 -5.58 0.57
N LEU A 143 -9.43 -4.62 0.00
CA LEU A 143 -9.89 -3.84 -1.15
C LEU A 143 -9.97 -4.68 -2.43
N PHE A 144 -9.08 -5.66 -2.60
CA PHE A 144 -9.19 -6.63 -3.70
C PHE A 144 -10.41 -7.52 -3.53
N ALA A 145 -10.71 -7.98 -2.32
CA ALA A 145 -11.89 -8.79 -2.03
C ALA A 145 -13.19 -7.99 -2.18
N ALA A 146 -13.21 -6.72 -1.76
CA ALA A 146 -14.40 -5.87 -1.82
C ALA A 146 -14.67 -5.26 -3.21
N ASN A 147 -13.72 -5.32 -4.16
CA ASN A 147 -13.89 -4.75 -5.50
C ASN A 147 -15.09 -5.40 -6.23
N GLN A 148 -16.17 -4.67 -6.47
CA GLN A 148 -17.35 -5.24 -7.15
C GLN A 148 -17.06 -5.57 -8.63
N ASN A 149 -16.10 -4.87 -9.24
CA ASN A 149 -15.71 -5.00 -10.64
C ASN A 149 -14.38 -5.76 -10.80
N LYS A 150 -14.16 -6.83 -10.02
CA LYS A 150 -12.94 -7.65 -10.14
C LYS A 150 -12.74 -8.18 -11.56
N PRO A 151 -11.55 -7.98 -12.15
CA PRO A 151 -11.13 -8.66 -13.37
C PRO A 151 -11.15 -10.20 -13.23
N ALA A 152 -11.32 -10.90 -14.34
CA ALA A 152 -11.45 -12.36 -14.36
C ALA A 152 -10.18 -13.08 -13.86
N ASP A 153 -9.00 -12.53 -14.14
CA ASP A 153 -7.71 -13.07 -13.66
C ASP A 153 -7.56 -12.93 -12.14
N ILE A 154 -8.01 -11.81 -11.55
CA ILE A 154 -8.09 -11.62 -10.10
C ILE A 154 -9.02 -12.65 -9.46
N VAL A 155 -10.22 -12.83 -10.03
CA VAL A 155 -11.17 -13.85 -9.55
C VAL A 155 -10.54 -15.23 -9.63
N SER A 156 -9.94 -15.59 -10.77
CA SER A 156 -9.28 -16.88 -10.97
C SER A 156 -8.20 -17.16 -9.92
N ILE A 157 -7.36 -16.16 -9.60
CA ILE A 157 -6.32 -16.29 -8.55
C ILE A 157 -6.93 -16.53 -7.17
N LEU A 158 -7.96 -15.76 -6.80
CA LEU A 158 -8.62 -15.88 -5.50
C LEU A 158 -9.33 -17.23 -5.35
N VAL A 159 -10.00 -17.69 -6.41
CA VAL A 159 -10.65 -19.01 -6.46
C VAL A 159 -9.62 -20.14 -6.36
N ALA A 160 -8.55 -20.09 -7.16
CA ALA A 160 -7.49 -21.10 -7.14
C ALA A 160 -6.77 -21.22 -5.79
N ASN A 161 -6.76 -20.13 -4.99
CA ASN A 161 -6.15 -20.10 -3.67
C ASN A 161 -7.15 -20.12 -2.52
N ARG A 162 -8.45 -20.31 -2.79
CA ARG A 162 -9.55 -20.18 -1.81
C ARG A 162 -9.28 -20.93 -0.51
N SER A 163 -9.03 -22.24 -0.58
CA SER A 163 -8.84 -23.07 0.60
C SER A 163 -7.66 -22.63 1.47
N LYS A 164 -6.59 -22.13 0.83
CA LYS A 164 -5.40 -21.61 1.54
C LYS A 164 -5.68 -20.27 2.19
N LEU A 165 -6.37 -19.37 1.49
CA LEU A 165 -6.77 -18.05 2.01
C LEU A 165 -7.73 -18.19 3.20
N LEU A 166 -8.75 -19.04 3.09
CA LEU A 166 -9.71 -19.28 4.18
C LEU A 166 -9.02 -19.85 5.42
N ARG A 167 -8.09 -20.80 5.25
CA ARG A 167 -7.27 -21.31 6.36
C ARG A 167 -6.41 -20.21 6.97
N LEU A 168 -5.72 -19.43 6.13
CA LEU A 168 -4.89 -18.32 6.59
C LEU A 168 -5.69 -17.31 7.43
N PHE A 169 -6.90 -16.94 7.02
CA PHE A 169 -7.75 -16.01 7.77
C PHE A 169 -8.37 -16.61 9.04
N ALA A 170 -8.65 -17.91 9.06
CA ALA A 170 -9.09 -18.60 10.28
C ALA A 170 -8.00 -18.57 11.38
N ASP A 171 -6.73 -18.74 10.97
CA ASP A 171 -5.57 -18.69 11.88
C ASP A 171 -5.08 -17.25 12.14
N PHE A 172 -5.64 -16.27 11.43
CA PHE A 172 -5.26 -14.87 11.57
C PHE A 172 -5.91 -14.25 12.80
N LYS A 173 -5.19 -14.35 13.92
CA LYS A 173 -5.50 -13.67 15.18
C LYS A 173 -4.65 -12.41 15.35
N ILE A 174 -5.24 -11.40 15.95
CA ILE A 174 -4.60 -10.18 16.41
C ILE A 174 -4.61 -10.15 17.94
N ASP A 175 -3.59 -9.55 18.55
CA ASP A 175 -3.41 -9.57 20.02
C ASP A 175 -4.39 -8.65 20.77
N LYS A 176 -5.09 -7.77 20.05
CA LYS A 176 -6.06 -6.83 20.61
C LYS A 176 -7.45 -7.15 20.10
N GLU A 177 -8.45 -6.97 20.95
CA GLU A 177 -9.85 -6.95 20.53
C GLU A 177 -10.08 -5.71 19.65
N ASP A 178 -9.98 -5.92 18.33
CA ASP A 178 -10.33 -4.93 17.30
C ASP A 178 -11.56 -5.46 16.55
N GLU A 179 -12.74 -5.04 17.01
CA GLU A 179 -14.02 -5.45 16.44
C GLU A 179 -14.13 -5.10 14.95
N GLN A 180 -13.54 -3.98 14.53
CA GLN A 180 -13.57 -3.56 13.13
C GLN A 180 -12.72 -4.49 12.27
N PHE A 181 -11.52 -4.87 12.75
CA PHE A 181 -10.68 -5.82 12.04
C PHE A 181 -11.37 -7.19 11.89
N GLU A 182 -12.00 -7.69 12.94
CA GLU A 182 -12.73 -8.96 12.90
C GLU A 182 -13.95 -8.91 11.97
N ALA A 183 -14.67 -7.78 11.95
CA ALA A 183 -15.78 -7.56 11.01
C ALA A 183 -15.31 -7.54 9.55
N ASP A 184 -14.22 -6.81 9.26
CA ASP A 184 -13.60 -6.75 7.94
C ASP A 184 -13.12 -8.14 7.51
N LYS A 185 -12.49 -8.90 8.42
CA LYS A 185 -12.00 -10.25 8.15
C LYS A 185 -13.15 -11.20 7.82
N ALA A 186 -14.23 -11.14 8.59
CA ALA A 186 -15.43 -11.93 8.34
C ALA A 186 -16.05 -11.59 6.97
N GLN A 187 -16.06 -10.31 6.57
CA GLN A 187 -16.53 -9.90 5.25
C GLN A 187 -15.66 -10.46 4.12
N VAL A 188 -14.34 -10.33 4.22
CA VAL A 188 -13.39 -10.87 3.24
C VAL A 188 -13.53 -12.39 3.10
N VAL A 189 -13.67 -13.10 4.23
CA VAL A 189 -13.89 -14.55 4.25
C VAL A 189 -15.18 -14.93 3.52
N ARG A 190 -16.29 -14.22 3.78
CA ARG A 190 -17.57 -14.45 3.08
C ARG A 190 -17.44 -14.22 1.58
N GLU A 191 -16.81 -13.13 1.17
CA GLU A 191 -16.62 -12.77 -0.24
C GLU A 191 -15.77 -13.82 -0.99
N ILE A 192 -14.69 -14.29 -0.38
CA ILE A 192 -13.83 -15.32 -0.98
C ILE A 192 -14.54 -16.68 -1.03
N ALA A 193 -15.29 -17.05 0.00
CA ALA A 193 -16.02 -18.31 0.05
C ALA A 193 -17.13 -18.39 -1.01
N ALA A 194 -17.86 -17.29 -1.20
CA ALA A 194 -18.96 -17.17 -2.17
C ALA A 194 -18.49 -16.87 -3.60
N MET A 195 -17.20 -16.63 -3.83
CA MET A 195 -16.69 -16.29 -5.15
C MET A 195 -16.85 -17.48 -6.10
N GLU A 196 -17.31 -17.24 -7.32
CA GLU A 196 -17.40 -18.27 -8.36
C GLU A 196 -16.37 -17.98 -9.47
N PRO A 197 -15.86 -19.02 -10.17
CA PRO A 197 -15.09 -18.79 -11.39
C PRO A 197 -15.93 -17.95 -12.36
N LYS A 198 -15.36 -16.89 -12.92
CA LYS A 198 -15.98 -16.22 -14.07
C LYS A 198 -15.64 -17.04 -15.30
N ASP A 199 -16.65 -17.49 -16.03
CA ASP A 199 -16.46 -18.07 -17.36
C ASP A 199 -15.71 -17.06 -18.23
N SER A 200 -14.64 -17.54 -18.87
CA SER A 200 -13.72 -16.73 -19.69
C SER A 200 -14.28 -16.46 -21.08
#